data_AF-A0A948VQB5-F1
#
_entry.id   AF-A0A948VQB5-F1
#
_cell.length_a   1.000
_cell.length_b   1.000
_cell.length_c   1.000
_cell.angle_alpha   90.00
_cell.angle_beta   90.00
_cell.angle_gamma   90.00
#
_symmetry.space_group_name_H-M   'P 1'
#
loop_
_entity.id
_entity.type
_entity.pdbx_description
1 polymer ?
#
loop_
_entity_poly.entity_id
_entity_poly.type
_entity_poly.pdbx_seq_one_letter_code
_entity_poly.pdbx_strand_id
1 'polypeptide(L)'
;MIKISDDYLIGFVEGEGMFYIGIVPSKETTSGWQVIYFFKVSQNPSGKIVLEYFKRRFSCGYIKSNSKTDLTDKSLAFVVRNYNDLITKVIPFFDGKLFVKKSSFERFKQVLELVGKRKHLNKEGLSQIIDLAYSMNTGKRKFAKEFVLKSYKG
;
A
#
# COMPACT_ATOMS: atom_id res chain seq x y z
N MET A 1 10.93 -26.76 11.48
CA MET A 1 10.66 -25.54 10.69
C MET A 1 11.14 -24.34 11.47
N ILE A 2 11.89 -23.42 10.86
CA ILE A 2 12.28 -22.15 11.51
C ILE A 2 11.01 -21.37 11.83
N LYS A 3 10.90 -20.80 13.03
CA LYS A 3 9.79 -19.93 13.42
C LYS A 3 10.32 -18.50 13.46
N ILE A 4 9.86 -17.67 12.52
CA ILE A 4 10.16 -16.24 12.53
C ILE A 4 9.17 -15.55 13.47
N SER A 5 9.64 -14.69 14.36
CA SER A 5 8.78 -13.93 15.28
C SER A 5 8.06 -12.79 14.55
N ASP A 6 6.93 -12.37 15.10
CA ASP A 6 6.20 -11.19 14.61
C ASP A 6 7.08 -9.93 14.71
N ASP A 7 7.88 -9.79 15.78
CA ASP A 7 8.80 -8.67 15.96
C ASP A 7 9.86 -8.59 14.86
N TYR A 8 10.38 -9.73 14.40
CA TYR A 8 11.28 -9.74 13.25
C TYR A 8 10.58 -9.25 11.98
N LEU A 9 9.34 -9.70 11.72
CA LEU A 9 8.57 -9.25 10.55
C LEU A 9 8.24 -7.75 10.63
N ILE A 10 7.95 -7.23 11.82
CA ILE A 10 7.73 -5.80 12.06
C ILE A 10 9.01 -5.02 11.75
N GLY A 11 10.15 -5.41 12.34
CA GLY A 11 11.44 -4.78 12.07
C GLY A 11 11.85 -4.87 10.59
N PHE A 12 11.54 -5.99 9.93
CA PHE A 12 11.78 -6.14 8.50
C PHE A 12 10.95 -5.15 7.67
N VAL A 13 9.70 -4.90 8.07
CA VAL A 13 8.84 -3.89 7.43
C VAL A 13 9.34 -2.48 7.67
N GLU A 14 9.99 -2.18 8.80
CA GLU A 14 10.62 -0.86 9.01
C GLU A 14 11.71 -0.54 7.99
N GLY A 15 12.42 -1.56 7.49
CA GLY A 15 13.38 -1.41 6.40
C GLY A 15 12.72 -1.50 5.02
N GLU A 16 12.20 -2.69 4.71
CA GLU A 16 11.85 -3.13 3.34
C GLU A 16 10.36 -2.93 2.99
N GLY A 17 9.54 -2.55 3.96
CA GLY A 17 8.10 -2.42 3.80
C GLY A 17 7.67 -1.13 3.09
N MET A 18 6.51 -1.19 2.46
CA MET A 18 5.88 -0.04 1.81
C MET A 18 4.36 -0.09 2.00
N PHE A 19 3.83 0.99 2.57
CA PHE A 19 2.40 1.30 2.56
C PHE A 19 2.17 2.32 1.46
N TYR A 20 1.55 1.89 0.36
CA TYR A 20 1.42 2.70 -0.85
C TYR A 20 0.00 3.19 -1.04
N ILE A 21 -0.11 4.46 -1.44
CA ILE A 21 -1.35 5.10 -1.90
C ILE A 21 -1.03 5.86 -3.19
N GLY A 22 -1.83 5.66 -4.22
CA GLY A 22 -1.68 6.31 -5.52
C GLY A 22 -3.03 6.72 -6.10
N ILE A 23 -3.01 7.74 -6.94
CA ILE A 23 -4.18 8.27 -7.64
C ILE A 23 -3.89 8.15 -9.13
N VAL A 24 -4.70 7.38 -9.84
CA VAL A 24 -4.47 7.06 -11.26
C VAL A 24 -5.74 7.29 -12.08
N PRO A 25 -5.63 7.69 -13.36
CA PRO A 25 -6.78 7.76 -14.24
C PRO A 25 -7.45 6.39 -14.37
N SER A 26 -8.78 6.37 -14.37
CA SER A 26 -9.57 5.15 -14.54
C SER A 26 -10.86 5.48 -15.28
N LYS A 27 -11.19 4.67 -16.29
CA LYS A 27 -12.46 4.79 -17.04
C LYS A 27 -13.61 4.07 -16.31
N GLU A 28 -13.26 3.23 -15.35
CA GLU A 28 -14.14 2.37 -14.56
C GLU A 28 -14.76 3.12 -13.37
N THR A 29 -14.18 4.27 -12.98
CA THR A 29 -14.69 5.15 -11.93
C THR A 29 -15.46 6.33 -12.51
N THR A 30 -16.57 6.73 -11.89
CA THR A 30 -17.34 7.93 -12.27
C THR A 30 -16.50 9.20 -12.19
N SER A 31 -15.65 9.31 -11.16
CA SER A 31 -14.66 10.39 -10.95
C SER A 31 -13.66 10.57 -12.09
N GLY A 32 -13.46 9.56 -12.93
CA GLY A 32 -12.31 9.45 -13.84
C GLY A 32 -10.98 9.10 -13.14
N TRP A 33 -11.01 8.89 -11.82
CA TRP A 33 -9.84 8.70 -10.98
C TRP A 33 -10.03 7.56 -9.97
N GLN A 34 -9.09 6.62 -9.97
CA GLN A 34 -9.06 5.50 -9.04
C GLN A 34 -8.02 5.71 -7.94
N VAL A 35 -8.43 5.43 -6.70
CA VAL A 35 -7.54 5.29 -5.55
C VAL A 35 -6.94 3.88 -5.55
N ILE A 36 -5.62 3.80 -5.64
CA ILE A 36 -4.85 2.56 -5.55
C ILE A 36 -4.17 2.50 -4.20
N TYR A 37 -4.37 1.41 -3.48
CA TYR A 37 -3.71 1.14 -2.20
C TYR A 37 -3.14 -0.28 -2.18
N PHE A 38 -1.97 -0.45 -1.57
CA PHE A 38 -1.43 -1.78 -1.28
C PHE A 38 -0.36 -1.73 -0.20
N PHE A 39 -0.19 -2.85 0.50
CA PHE A 39 1.00 -3.14 1.30
C PHE A 39 1.97 -4.00 0.48
N LYS A 40 3.26 -3.68 0.53
CA LYS A 40 4.32 -4.40 -0.17
C LYS A 40 5.55 -4.60 0.72
N VAL A 41 6.18 -5.77 0.60
CA VAL A 41 7.54 -6.01 1.09
C VAL A 41 8.35 -6.56 -0.07
N SER A 42 9.49 -5.92 -0.37
CA SER A 42 10.39 -6.34 -1.45
C SER A 42 11.63 -7.01 -0.87
N GLN A 43 12.23 -7.95 -1.60
CA GLN A 43 13.51 -8.55 -1.23
C GLN A 43 14.18 -9.19 -2.44
N ASN A 44 15.51 -9.30 -2.42
CA ASN A 44 16.25 -10.10 -3.40
C ASN A 44 15.86 -11.60 -3.34
N PRO A 45 16.22 -12.40 -4.36
CA PRO A 45 15.87 -13.82 -4.39
C PRO A 45 16.37 -14.65 -3.21
N SER A 46 17.55 -14.35 -2.65
CA SER A 46 18.11 -15.11 -1.52
C SER A 46 17.28 -14.93 -0.24
N GLY A 47 16.63 -13.77 -0.07
CA GLY A 47 15.70 -13.50 1.03
C GLY A 47 14.24 -13.89 0.76
N LYS A 48 13.92 -14.60 -0.33
CA LYS A 48 12.54 -14.99 -0.70
C LYS A 48 11.80 -15.68 0.45
N ILE A 49 12.51 -16.44 1.29
CA ILE A 49 11.92 -17.15 2.42
C ILE A 49 11.12 -16.22 3.34
N VAL A 50 11.57 -14.99 3.58
CA VAL A 50 10.88 -14.00 4.42
C VAL A 50 9.56 -13.57 3.78
N LEU A 51 9.52 -13.39 2.46
CA LEU A 51 8.29 -13.07 1.72
C LEU A 51 7.25 -14.20 1.84
N GLU A 52 7.69 -15.46 1.77
CA GLU A 52 6.82 -16.61 1.98
C GLU A 52 6.31 -16.67 3.43
N TYR A 53 7.11 -16.23 4.42
CA TYR A 53 6.64 -16.10 5.80
C TYR A 53 5.56 -15.03 5.94
N PHE A 54 5.69 -13.85 5.32
CA PHE A 54 4.60 -12.87 5.31
C PHE A 54 3.31 -13.44 4.72
N LYS A 55 3.41 -14.11 3.56
CA LYS A 55 2.27 -14.75 2.89
C LYS A 55 1.59 -15.79 3.79
N ARG A 56 2.36 -16.64 4.47
CA ARG A 56 1.83 -17.61 5.43
C ARG A 56 1.23 -16.93 6.66
N ARG A 57 1.97 -15.99 7.28
CA ARG A 57 1.57 -15.29 8.52
C ARG A 57 0.27 -14.53 8.37
N PHE A 58 0.04 -13.92 7.20
CA PHE A 58 -1.22 -13.24 6.90
C PHE A 58 -2.25 -14.13 6.20
N SER A 59 -1.85 -15.29 5.68
CA SER A 59 -2.74 -16.15 4.89
C SER A 59 -3.50 -15.36 3.82
N CYS A 60 -2.78 -14.45 3.15
CA CYS A 60 -3.29 -13.58 2.10
C CYS A 60 -2.16 -13.05 1.24
N GLY A 61 -2.51 -12.28 0.20
CA GLY A 61 -1.56 -11.66 -0.70
C GLY A 61 -0.85 -12.66 -1.62
N TYR A 62 0.07 -12.15 -2.42
CA TYR A 62 0.78 -12.91 -3.42
C TYR A 62 2.21 -12.41 -3.60
N ILE A 63 3.08 -13.26 -4.13
CA ILE A 63 4.47 -12.92 -4.44
C ILE A 63 4.62 -12.81 -5.96
N LYS A 64 5.33 -11.78 -6.42
CA LYS A 64 5.62 -11.53 -7.83
C LYS A 64 7.00 -10.89 -7.99
N SER A 65 7.50 -10.75 -9.22
CA SER A 65 8.64 -9.88 -9.52
C SER A 65 8.35 -8.43 -9.09
N ASN A 66 9.33 -7.77 -8.49
CA ASN A 66 9.19 -6.42 -7.96
C ASN A 66 9.09 -5.38 -9.09
N SER A 67 10.01 -5.43 -10.05
CA SER A 67 9.93 -4.65 -11.29
C SER A 67 9.21 -5.41 -12.39
N LYS A 68 8.45 -4.67 -13.21
CA LYS A 68 7.83 -5.19 -14.44
C LYS A 68 8.56 -4.73 -15.71
N THR A 69 9.35 -3.66 -15.61
CA THR A 69 9.95 -2.97 -16.76
C THR A 69 11.46 -3.12 -16.81
N ASP A 70 12.09 -3.32 -15.66
CA ASP A 70 13.52 -3.62 -15.57
C ASP A 70 13.70 -5.14 -15.46
N LEU A 71 14.21 -5.75 -16.54
CA LEU A 71 14.44 -7.19 -16.62
C LEU A 71 15.70 -7.64 -15.87
N THR A 72 16.56 -6.70 -15.48
CA THR A 72 17.77 -6.96 -14.70
C THR A 72 17.47 -7.05 -13.21
N ASP A 73 16.41 -6.39 -12.74
CA ASP A 73 15.91 -6.52 -11.37
C ASP A 73 15.34 -7.92 -11.12
N LYS A 74 16.05 -8.71 -10.32
CA LYS A 74 15.63 -10.05 -9.90
C LYS A 74 14.86 -10.05 -8.58
N SER A 75 14.66 -8.90 -7.94
CA SER A 75 13.96 -8.83 -6.66
C SER A 75 12.49 -9.25 -6.79
N LEU A 76 11.99 -9.82 -5.71
CA LEU A 76 10.61 -10.28 -5.54
C LEU A 76 9.89 -9.34 -4.58
N ALA A 77 8.57 -9.37 -4.64
CA ALA A 77 7.73 -8.60 -3.73
C ALA A 77 6.51 -9.41 -3.29
N PHE A 78 6.30 -9.47 -1.98
CA PHE A 78 5.02 -9.85 -1.38
C PHE A 78 4.08 -8.64 -1.42
N VAL A 79 2.85 -8.81 -1.89
CA VAL A 79 1.87 -7.73 -2.05
C VAL A 79 0.51 -8.14 -1.52
N VAL A 80 -0.11 -7.26 -0.74
CA VAL A 80 -1.52 -7.35 -0.32
C VAL A 80 -2.28 -6.16 -0.91
N ARG A 81 -3.28 -6.44 -1.75
CA ARG A 81 -4.14 -5.44 -2.41
C ARG A 81 -5.61 -5.53 -2.02
N ASN A 82 -6.07 -6.72 -1.64
CA ASN A 82 -7.47 -6.93 -1.30
C ASN A 82 -7.82 -6.06 -0.09
N TYR A 83 -8.91 -5.29 -0.21
CA TYR A 83 -9.36 -4.40 0.86
C TYR A 83 -9.55 -5.18 2.16
N ASN A 84 -10.38 -6.23 2.18
CA ASN A 84 -10.67 -7.00 3.39
C ASN A 84 -9.42 -7.55 4.08
N ASP A 85 -8.47 -8.12 3.32
CA ASP A 85 -7.20 -8.60 3.88
C ASP A 85 -6.38 -7.46 4.52
N LEU A 86 -6.36 -6.27 3.91
CA LEU A 86 -5.67 -5.13 4.48
C LEU A 86 -6.26 -4.74 5.83
N ILE A 87 -7.58 -4.62 5.94
CA ILE A 87 -8.23 -4.11 7.17
C ILE A 87 -8.28 -5.16 8.28
N THR A 88 -8.43 -6.44 7.92
CA THR A 88 -8.61 -7.51 8.91
C THR A 88 -7.31 -8.19 9.31
N LYS A 89 -6.25 -8.10 8.49
CA LYS A 89 -4.99 -8.82 8.72
C LYS A 89 -3.78 -7.90 8.80
N VAL A 90 -3.59 -7.03 7.81
CA VAL A 90 -2.38 -6.18 7.73
C VAL A 90 -2.43 -5.04 8.76
N ILE A 91 -3.52 -4.28 8.80
CA ILE A 91 -3.66 -3.15 9.74
C ILE A 91 -3.52 -3.61 11.20
N PRO A 92 -4.26 -4.64 11.68
CA PRO A 92 -4.16 -5.07 13.08
C PRO A 92 -2.78 -5.64 13.42
N PHE A 93 -2.05 -6.17 12.45
CA PHE A 93 -0.70 -6.70 12.70
C PHE A 93 0.29 -5.60 13.07
N PHE A 94 0.22 -4.44 12.42
CA PHE A 94 1.17 -3.34 12.59
C PHE A 94 0.68 -2.22 13.53
N ASP A 95 -0.60 -2.21 13.91
CA ASP A 95 -1.19 -1.14 14.71
C ASP A 95 -0.44 -0.95 16.04
N GLY A 96 0.07 0.27 16.26
CA GLY A 96 0.86 0.62 17.44
C GLY A 96 2.27 0.01 17.52
N LYS A 97 2.76 -0.68 16.48
CA LYS A 97 4.05 -1.41 16.52
C LYS A 97 5.14 -0.85 15.60
N LEU A 98 4.82 0.16 14.79
CA LEU A 98 5.77 0.80 13.88
C LEU A 98 6.34 2.10 14.47
N PHE A 99 7.60 2.37 14.15
CA PHE A 99 8.41 3.53 14.52
C PHE A 99 8.77 4.38 13.29
N VAL A 100 9.62 3.87 12.39
CA VAL A 100 10.12 4.64 11.23
C VAL A 100 9.01 4.84 10.20
N LYS A 101 8.23 3.79 9.92
CA LYS A 101 7.12 3.85 8.96
C LYS A 101 5.78 4.22 9.59
N LYS A 102 5.73 4.58 10.88
CA LYS A 102 4.49 4.95 11.60
C LYS A 102 3.65 5.96 10.82
N SER A 103 4.27 7.07 10.41
CA SER A 103 3.56 8.15 9.72
C SER A 103 2.94 7.72 8.37
N SER A 104 3.61 6.83 7.64
CA SER A 104 3.08 6.26 6.39
C SER A 104 1.97 5.24 6.64
N PHE A 105 2.13 4.42 7.68
CA PHE A 105 1.12 3.45 8.10
C PHE A 105 -0.17 4.13 8.55
N GLU A 106 -0.11 5.17 9.39
CA GLU A 106 -1.30 5.87 9.87
C GLU A 106 -2.08 6.51 8.73
N ARG A 107 -1.40 7.16 7.77
CA ARG A 107 -2.08 7.71 6.58
C ARG A 107 -2.70 6.61 5.71
N PHE A 108 -2.02 5.48 5.56
CA PHE A 108 -2.55 4.32 4.85
C PHE A 108 -3.81 3.76 5.51
N LYS A 109 -3.80 3.63 6.85
CA LYS A 109 -4.97 3.24 7.66
C LYS A 109 -6.12 4.23 7.46
N GLN A 110 -5.88 5.53 7.58
CA GLN A 110 -6.90 6.57 7.37
C GLN A 110 -7.52 6.54 5.97
N VAL A 111 -6.73 6.34 4.92
CA VAL A 111 -7.27 6.20 3.55
C VAL A 111 -8.12 4.94 3.43
N LEU A 112 -7.72 3.81 4.01
CA LEU A 112 -8.56 2.60 4.00
C LEU A 112 -9.88 2.82 4.73
N GLU A 113 -9.90 3.58 5.84
CA GLU A 113 -11.15 3.95 6.53
C GLU A 113 -12.07 4.81 5.65
N LEU A 114 -11.52 5.80 4.93
CA LEU A 114 -12.28 6.62 3.98
C LEU A 114 -12.82 5.77 2.82
N VAL A 115 -12.03 4.80 2.35
CA VAL A 115 -12.46 3.84 1.32
C VAL A 115 -13.61 2.97 1.83
N GLY A 116 -13.51 2.44 3.05
CA GLY A 116 -14.55 1.65 3.71
C GLY A 116 -15.87 2.41 3.87
N LYS A 117 -15.79 3.70 4.18
CA LYS A 117 -16.94 4.62 4.24
C LYS A 117 -17.42 5.10 2.87
N ARG A 118 -16.88 4.55 1.77
CA ARG A 118 -17.16 4.93 0.37
C ARG A 118 -16.94 6.42 0.05
N LYS A 119 -16.14 7.13 0.85
CA LYS A 119 -15.88 8.57 0.67
C LYS A 119 -15.07 8.86 -0.59
N HIS A 120 -14.26 7.92 -1.06
CA HIS A 120 -13.55 8.00 -2.33
C HIS A 120 -14.46 8.12 -3.58
N LEU A 121 -15.78 7.89 -3.44
CA LEU A 121 -16.74 8.00 -4.54
C LEU A 121 -17.30 9.42 -4.72
N ASN A 122 -16.99 10.36 -3.82
CA ASN A 122 -17.35 11.77 -3.96
C ASN A 122 -16.11 12.66 -3.98
N LYS A 123 -16.30 13.91 -4.43
CA LYS A 123 -15.21 14.85 -4.67
C LYS A 123 -14.50 15.25 -3.37
N GLU A 124 -15.26 15.48 -2.30
CA GLU A 124 -14.72 15.90 -1.00
C GLU A 124 -13.84 14.81 -0.40
N GLY A 125 -14.33 13.57 -0.38
CA GLY A 125 -13.60 12.42 0.14
C GLY A 125 -12.40 12.05 -0.74
N LEU A 126 -12.51 12.15 -2.06
CA LEU A 126 -11.35 11.99 -2.95
C LEU A 126 -10.29 13.08 -2.69
N SER A 127 -10.70 14.34 -2.49
CA SER A 127 -9.79 15.42 -2.14
C SER A 127 -9.03 15.14 -0.84
N GLN A 128 -9.73 14.67 0.19
CA GLN A 128 -9.11 14.24 1.46
C GLN A 128 -8.08 13.12 1.25
N ILE A 129 -8.41 12.11 0.43
CA ILE A 129 -7.48 11.01 0.12
C ILE A 129 -6.26 11.51 -0.65
N ILE A 130 -6.44 12.44 -1.59
CA ILE A 130 -5.33 13.05 -2.34
C ILE A 130 -4.39 13.77 -1.37
N ASP A 131 -4.92 14.54 -0.42
CA ASP A 131 -4.11 15.23 0.59
C ASP A 131 -3.31 14.28 1.47
N LEU A 132 -3.96 13.21 1.96
CA LEU A 132 -3.28 12.17 2.71
C LEU A 132 -2.19 11.51 1.88
N ALA A 133 -2.49 11.10 0.65
CA ALA A 133 -1.52 10.47 -0.23
C ALA A 133 -0.34 11.42 -0.54
N TYR A 134 -0.59 12.67 -0.90
CA TYR A 134 0.45 13.59 -1.37
C TYR A 134 1.34 14.09 -0.24
N SER A 135 0.88 14.00 1.01
CA SER A 135 1.71 14.21 2.21
C SER A 135 2.59 13.01 2.58
N MET A 136 2.45 11.86 1.91
CA MET A 136 3.35 10.70 2.11
C MET A 136 4.64 10.85 1.33
N ASN A 137 5.74 10.40 1.94
CA ASN A 137 7.07 10.37 1.31
C ASN A 137 7.19 9.23 0.28
N THR A 138 6.45 9.32 -0.82
CA THR A 138 6.45 8.31 -1.89
C THR A 138 6.77 8.94 -3.24
N GLY A 139 8.04 9.22 -3.50
CA GLY A 139 8.57 9.61 -4.81
C GLY A 139 7.83 10.76 -5.53
N LYS A 140 8.13 10.94 -6.82
CA LYS A 140 7.43 11.94 -7.65
C LYS A 140 6.01 11.47 -7.98
N ARG A 141 5.01 12.30 -7.68
CA ARG A 141 3.61 12.09 -8.11
C ARG A 141 3.48 12.45 -9.58
N LYS A 142 2.82 11.60 -10.37
CA LYS A 142 2.67 11.81 -11.82
C LYS A 142 1.76 12.98 -12.16
N PHE A 143 0.74 13.22 -11.35
CA PHE A 143 -0.23 14.30 -11.54
C PHE A 143 -0.21 15.24 -10.34
N ALA A 144 -0.30 16.54 -10.57
CA ALA A 144 -0.49 17.51 -9.49
C ALA A 144 -1.89 17.39 -8.88
N LYS A 145 -2.06 17.72 -7.60
CA LYS A 145 -3.35 17.66 -6.90
C LYS A 145 -4.41 18.48 -7.64
N GLU A 146 -4.03 19.69 -8.07
CA GLU A 146 -4.89 20.65 -8.75
C GLU A 146 -5.41 20.09 -10.07
N PHE A 147 -4.56 19.34 -10.79
CA PHE A 147 -4.95 18.70 -12.04
C PHE A 147 -5.98 17.58 -11.81
N VAL A 148 -5.75 16.73 -10.80
CA VAL A 148 -6.69 15.66 -10.45
C VAL A 148 -8.05 16.23 -10.08
N LEU A 149 -8.09 17.26 -9.23
CA LEU A 149 -9.34 17.87 -8.78
C LEU A 149 -10.07 18.67 -9.87
N LYS A 150 -9.35 19.36 -10.75
CA LYS A 150 -9.95 20.07 -11.91
C LYS A 150 -10.51 19.11 -12.95
N SER A 151 -9.93 17.93 -13.10
CA SER A 151 -10.36 16.91 -14.07
C SER A 151 -11.32 15.87 -13.48
N TYR A 152 -11.76 16.06 -12.24
CA TYR A 152 -12.78 15.22 -11.62
C TYR A 152 -14.07 15.25 -12.44
N LYS A 153 -14.57 14.07 -12.80
CA LYS A 153 -15.83 13.88 -13.50
C LYS A 153 -16.91 13.48 -12.49
N GLY A 154 -18.02 14.20 -12.42
CA GLY A 154 -19.07 13.88 -11.46
C GLY A 154 -20.32 14.65 -11.76
#